data_AF-A0A0C2Z662-F1
#
_entry.id   AF-A0A0C2Z662-F1
#
_cell.length_a   1.000
_cell.length_b   1.000
_cell.length_c   1.000
_cell.angle_alpha   90.00
_cell.angle_beta   90.00
_cell.angle_gamma   90.00
#
_symmetry.space_group_name_H-M   'P 1'
#
loop_
_entity.id
_entity.type
_entity.pdbx_description
1 polymer ?
#
loop_
_entity_poly.entity_id
_entity_poly.type
_entity_poly.pdbx_seq_one_letter_code
_entity_poly.pdbx_strand_id
1 'polypeptide(L)'
;MSFIMIPILQLLHTLITLYIIVVFVSAILSFVRPDPYNPIVQTIYKLTEPVFDFVRKKIPFVVIGGIDLSPLVILLGLQFIDNIIVQLLH
;
A
#
# COMPACT_ATOMS: atom_id res chain seq x y z
N MET A 1 19.79 1.15 20.83
CA MET A 1 18.43 1.71 20.65
C MET A 1 17.66 1.57 21.95
N SER A 2 16.84 2.54 22.35
CA SER A 2 16.13 2.52 23.64
C SER A 2 15.06 1.42 23.68
N PHE A 3 14.77 0.91 24.89
CA PHE A 3 13.74 -0.11 25.16
C PHE A 3 12.36 0.22 24.55
N ILE A 4 12.04 1.52 24.44
CA ILE A 4 10.77 2.01 23.89
C ILE A 4 10.81 2.11 22.35
N MET A 5 11.97 2.40 21.76
CA MET A 5 12.06 2.67 20.32
C MET A 5 11.93 1.41 19.47
N ILE A 6 12.50 0.29 19.91
CA ILE A 6 12.42 -0.99 19.19
C ILE A 6 10.97 -1.47 18.96
N PRO A 7 10.10 -1.59 19.99
CA PRO A 7 8.74 -2.10 19.79
C PRO A 7 7.91 -1.16 18.89
N ILE A 8 8.16 0.15 18.93
CA ILE A 8 7.46 1.12 18.06
C ILE A 8 7.87 0.88 16.60
N LEU A 9 9.17 0.72 16.32
CA LEU A 9 9.64 0.47 14.96
C LEU A 9 9.18 -0.89 14.43
N GLN A 10 9.13 -1.92 15.29
CA GLN A 10 8.56 -3.24 14.93
C GLN A 10 7.07 -3.16 14.62
N LEU A 11 6.30 -2.40 15.40
CA LEU A 11 4.89 -2.16 15.13
C LEU A 11 4.71 -1.46 13.78
N LEU A 12 5.50 -0.42 13.50
CA LEU A 12 5.45 0.30 12.22
C LEU A 12 5.79 -0.62 11.05
N HIS A 13 6.86 -1.41 11.14
CA HIS A 13 7.23 -2.41 10.13
C HIS A 13 6.07 -3.38 9.86
N THR A 14 5.45 -3.90 10.93
CA THR A 14 4.32 -4.83 10.81
C THR A 14 3.13 -4.17 10.09
N LEU A 15 2.78 -2.94 10.47
CA LEU A 15 1.67 -2.22 9.85
C LEU A 15 1.93 -1.90 8.37
N ILE A 16 3.15 -1.49 8.02
CA ILE A 16 3.51 -1.21 6.63
C ILE A 16 3.48 -2.49 5.81
N THR A 17 4.04 -3.59 6.32
CA THR A 17 4.01 -4.90 5.65
C THR A 17 2.58 -5.37 5.41
N LEU A 18 1.69 -5.24 6.40
CA LEU A 18 0.27 -5.56 6.24
C LEU A 18 -0.39 -4.68 5.16
N TYR A 19 -0.08 -3.39 5.15
CA TYR A 19 -0.65 -2.48 4.15
C TYR A 19 -0.12 -2.75 2.74
N ILE A 20 1.16 -3.14 2.58
CA ILE A 20 1.73 -3.63 1.31
C ILE A 20 0.89 -4.80 0.78
N ILE A 21 0.54 -5.77 1.63
CA ILE A 21 -0.31 -6.90 1.24
C ILE A 21 -1.69 -6.41 0.78
N VAL A 22 -2.32 -5.49 1.50
CA VAL A 22 -3.62 -4.92 1.12
C VAL A 22 -3.56 -4.23 -0.24
N VAL A 23 -2.54 -3.40 -0.48
CA VAL A 23 -2.33 -2.72 -1.77
C VAL A 23 -2.06 -3.73 -2.89
N PHE A 24 -1.25 -4.76 -2.63
CA PHE A 24 -0.95 -5.81 -3.59
C PHE A 24 -2.22 -6.59 -3.99
N VAL A 25 -3.05 -6.98 -3.01
CA VAL A 25 -4.33 -7.62 -3.28
C VAL A 25 -5.24 -6.69 -4.08
N SER A 26 -5.35 -5.40 -3.70
CA SER A 26 -6.13 -4.41 -4.45
C SER A 26 -5.69 -4.31 -5.92
N ALA A 27 -4.38 -4.33 -6.18
CA ALA A 27 -3.83 -4.35 -7.53
C ALA A 27 -4.31 -5.60 -8.31
N ILE A 28 -4.26 -6.79 -7.71
CA ILE A 28 -4.77 -8.02 -8.34
C ILE A 28 -6.27 -7.92 -8.62
N LEU A 29 -7.07 -7.44 -7.66
CA LEU A 29 -8.52 -7.27 -7.82
C LEU A 29 -8.86 -6.36 -9.00
N SER A 30 -8.04 -5.35 -9.28
CA SER A 30 -8.24 -4.48 -10.45
C SER A 30 -8.16 -5.21 -11.79
N PHE A 31 -7.35 -6.28 -11.89
CA PHE A 31 -7.20 -7.06 -13.12
C PHE A 31 -8.28 -8.13 -13.27
N VAL A 32 -8.68 -8.77 -12.17
CA VAL A 32 -9.61 -9.92 -12.21
C VAL A 32 -11.09 -9.53 -12.12
N ARG A 33 -11.39 -8.27 -11.77
CA ARG A 33 -12.76 -7.71 -11.69
C ARG A 33 -13.70 -8.57 -10.81
N PRO A 34 -13.43 -8.68 -9.50
CA PRO A 34 -14.24 -9.46 -8.57
C PRO A 34 -15.65 -8.88 -8.38
N ASP A 35 -16.54 -9.63 -7.74
CA ASP A 35 -17.87 -9.15 -7.35
C ASP A 35 -17.76 -7.89 -6.45
N PRO A 36 -18.27 -6.73 -6.90
CA PRO A 36 -18.20 -5.48 -6.13
C PRO A 36 -19.06 -5.49 -4.86
N TYR A 37 -20.04 -6.40 -4.74
CA TYR A 37 -20.87 -6.53 -3.55
C TYR A 37 -20.22 -7.34 -2.43
N ASN A 38 -19.06 -7.98 -2.69
CA ASN A 38 -18.33 -8.69 -1.67
C ASN A 38 -17.77 -7.71 -0.61
N PRO A 39 -18.10 -7.89 0.69
CA PRO A 39 -17.67 -6.98 1.76
C PRO A 39 -16.14 -6.91 1.91
N ILE A 40 -15.42 -7.96 1.57
CA ILE A 40 -13.95 -8.00 1.61
C ILE A 40 -13.38 -7.08 0.51
N VAL A 41 -13.93 -7.19 -0.71
CA VAL A 41 -13.53 -6.34 -1.85
C VAL A 41 -13.80 -4.86 -1.54
N GLN A 42 -14.97 -4.55 -0.98
CA GLN A 42 -15.30 -3.17 -0.57
C GLN A 42 -14.36 -2.65 0.52
N THR A 43 -14.00 -3.49 1.49
CA THR A 43 -13.07 -3.10 2.56
C THR A 43 -11.69 -2.79 1.97
N ILE A 44 -11.18 -3.64 1.07
CA ILE A 44 -9.90 -3.42 0.42
C ILE A 44 -9.92 -2.10 -0.36
N TYR A 45 -10.94 -1.86 -1.19
CA TYR A 45 -11.06 -0.60 -1.93
C TYR A 45 -11.17 0.61 -1.01
N LYS A 46 -11.94 0.54 0.08
CA LYS A 46 -12.04 1.64 1.06
C LYS A 46 -10.69 1.94 1.71
N LEU A 47 -9.85 0.94 1.94
CA LEU A 47 -8.51 1.10 2.54
C LEU A 47 -7.47 1.63 1.55
N THR A 48 -7.59 1.31 0.26
CA THR A 48 -6.58 1.70 -0.75
C THR A 48 -6.94 2.97 -1.50
N GLU A 49 -8.22 3.23 -1.74
CA GLU A 49 -8.65 4.30 -2.65
C GLU A 49 -8.22 5.70 -2.24
N PRO A 50 -8.24 6.11 -0.95
CA PRO A 50 -7.75 7.44 -0.57
C PRO A 50 -6.29 7.69 -0.97
N VAL A 51 -5.44 6.67 -0.87
CA VAL A 51 -4.02 6.76 -1.26
C VAL A 51 -3.86 6.68 -2.77
N PHE A 52 -4.66 5.85 -3.44
CA PHE A 52 -4.64 5.73 -4.90
C PHE A 52 -5.07 7.06 -5.53
N ASP A 53 -6.18 7.63 -5.08
CA ASP A 53 -6.68 8.94 -5.53
C ASP A 53 -5.65 10.05 -5.30
N PHE A 54 -4.97 10.06 -4.14
CA PHE A 54 -3.90 11.00 -3.88
C PHE A 54 -2.75 10.87 -4.89
N VAL A 55 -2.30 9.65 -5.16
CA VAL A 55 -1.22 9.39 -6.13
C VAL A 55 -1.64 9.75 -7.55
N ARG A 56 -2.85 9.37 -7.98
CA ARG A 56 -3.39 9.75 -9.30
C ARG A 56 -3.47 11.27 -9.46
N LYS A 57 -3.85 12.01 -8.41
CA LYS A 57 -3.92 13.48 -8.44
C LYS A 57 -2.55 14.15 -8.47
N LYS A 58 -1.57 13.62 -7.73
CA LYS A 58 -0.23 14.22 -7.64
C LYS A 58 0.69 13.80 -8.78
N ILE A 59 0.49 12.61 -9.32
CA ILE A 59 1.34 11.98 -10.32
C ILE A 59 0.44 11.50 -11.48
N PRO A 60 -0.24 12.41 -12.21
CA PRO A 60 -1.27 12.03 -13.18
C PRO A 60 -0.77 11.13 -14.31
N PHE A 61 0.53 11.15 -14.60
CA PHE A 61 1.16 10.30 -15.62
C PHE A 61 1.25 8.81 -15.23
N VAL A 62 0.88 8.42 -14.00
CA VAL A 62 0.81 7.00 -13.60
C VAL A 62 -0.38 6.27 -14.23
N VAL A 63 -1.38 7.00 -14.72
CA VAL A 63 -2.50 6.42 -15.45
C VAL A 63 -2.17 6.50 -16.93
N ILE A 64 -1.79 5.37 -17.54
CA ILE A 64 -1.31 5.29 -18.92
C ILE A 64 -2.24 4.38 -19.71
N GLY A 65 -2.85 4.92 -20.79
CA GLY A 65 -3.68 4.10 -21.68
C GLY A 65 -4.87 3.43 -20.99
N GLY A 66 -5.39 4.02 -19.90
CA GLY A 66 -6.48 3.45 -19.09
C GLY A 66 -6.04 2.40 -18.06
N ILE A 67 -4.74 2.11 -17.95
CA ILE A 67 -4.17 1.27 -16.89
C ILE A 67 -3.67 2.18 -15.77
N ASP A 68 -4.07 1.87 -14.53
CA ASP A 68 -3.63 2.61 -13.36
C ASP A 68 -2.40 1.97 -12.72
N LEU A 69 -1.24 2.64 -12.82
CA LEU A 69 0.01 2.22 -12.18
C LEU A 69 0.18 2.76 -10.75
N SER A 70 -0.81 3.44 -10.19
CA SER A 70 -0.78 3.92 -8.79
C SER A 70 -0.47 2.82 -7.77
N PRO A 71 -1.03 1.59 -7.87
CA PRO A 71 -0.69 0.52 -6.95
C PRO A 71 0.81 0.19 -6.95
N LEU A 72 1.45 0.20 -8.12
CA LEU A 72 2.89 -0.04 -8.26
C LEU A 72 3.71 1.05 -7.56
N VAL A 73 3.37 2.32 -7.81
CA VAL A 73 4.05 3.46 -7.18
C VAL A 73 3.94 3.39 -5.65
N ILE A 74 2.76 3.03 -5.14
CA ILE A 74 2.51 2.91 -3.71
C ILE A 74 3.29 1.73 -3.12
N LEU A 75 3.31 0.57 -3.77
CA LEU A 75 4.10 -0.58 -3.33
C LEU A 75 5.58 -0.25 -3.23
N LEU A 76 6.15 0.42 -4.25
CA LEU A 76 7.54 0.84 -4.24
C LEU A 76 7.83 1.85 -3.13
N GLY A 77 6.94 2.83 -2.92
CA GLY A 77 7.06 3.80 -1.83
C GLY A 77 7.01 3.15 -0.45
N LEU A 78 6.06 2.25 -0.23
CA LEU A 78 5.93 1.52 1.04
C LEU A 78 7.12 0.62 1.31
N GLN A 79 7.59 -0.13 0.31
CA GLN A 79 8.79 -0.98 0.44
C GLN A 79 10.04 -0.16 0.76
N PHE A 80 10.20 1.01 0.11
CA PHE A 80 11.31 1.90 0.41
C PHE A 80 11.28 2.39 1.86
N ILE A 81 10.11 2.82 2.36
CA ILE A 81 9.93 3.24 3.75
C ILE A 81 10.20 2.09 4.72
N ASP A 82 9.68 0.90 4.42
CA ASP A 82 9.85 -0.29 5.25
C ASP A 82 11.33 -0.70 5.36
N ASN A 83 12.05 -0.71 4.24
CA ASN A 83 13.47 -1.01 4.20
C ASN A 83 14.29 -0.07 5.10
N ILE A 84 13.93 1.22 5.14
CA ILE A 84 14.55 2.18 6.06
C ILE A 84 14.26 1.80 7.51
N ILE A 85 13.01 1.44 7.84
CA ILE A 85 12.64 1.02 9.20
C ILE A 85 13.38 -0.25 9.61
N VAL A 86 13.48 -1.24 8.72
CA VAL A 86 14.21 -2.48 8.96
C VAL A 86 15.70 -2.21 9.15
N GLN A 87 16.29 -1.30 8.37
CA GLN A 87 17.68 -0.88 8.57
C GLN A 87 17.87 -0.20 9.92
N LEU A 88 16.90 0.63 10.36
CA LEU A 88 16.95 1.28 11.67
C LEU A 88 16.82 0.28 12.82
N LEU A 89 16.14 -0.87 12.64
CA LEU A 89 15.97 -1.89 13.68
C LEU A 89 17.24 -2.69 13.99
N HIS A 90 18.20 -2.73 13.07
CA HIS A 90 19.49 -3.40 13.22
C HIS A 90 20.55 -2.45 13.82
#